data_AF-A0A1G7JPG2-F1
#
_entry.id   AF-A0A1G7JPG2-F1
#
_cell.length_a   1.000
_cell.length_b   1.000
_cell.length_c   1.000
_cell.angle_alpha   90.00
_cell.angle_beta   90.00
_cell.angle_gamma   90.00
#
_symmetry.space_group_name_H-M   'P 1'
#
loop_
_entity.id
_entity.type
_entity.pdbx_description
1 polymer ?
#
loop_
_entity_poly.entity_id
_entity_poly.type
_entity_poly.pdbx_seq_one_letter_code
_entity_poly.pdbx_strand_id
1 'polypeptide(L)'
;MGIFKRFFSRKPRWNGTPETYLAMIMELQTMNNDVYSVGEVLQLGEIMQKVINVELSPYQDFSDLLARAVPDFTQVKSMREQLEKHRGRLI
;
A
#
# COMPACT_ATOMS: atom_id res chain seq x y z
N MET A 1 1.88 -2.55 -29.36
CA MET A 1 0.77 -3.17 -28.60
C MET A 1 1.34 -3.98 -27.41
N GLY A 2 1.35 -3.40 -26.20
CA GLY A 2 1.19 -4.11 -24.92
C GLY A 2 2.25 -5.09 -24.38
N ILE A 3 3.47 -4.64 -24.05
CA ILE A 3 4.40 -5.40 -23.17
C ILE A 3 3.91 -5.39 -21.71
N PHE A 4 3.12 -4.38 -21.32
CA PHE A 4 2.49 -4.28 -19.99
C PHE A 4 1.40 -5.33 -19.70
N LYS A 5 0.89 -6.03 -20.71
CA LYS A 5 -0.27 -6.93 -20.55
C LYS A 5 0.07 -8.27 -19.87
N ARG A 6 1.35 -8.67 -19.84
CA ARG A 6 1.76 -10.00 -19.33
C ARG A 6 2.13 -10.01 -17.85
N PHE A 7 2.55 -8.89 -17.28
CA PHE A 7 2.93 -8.81 -15.85
C PHE A 7 1.73 -8.71 -14.90
N PHE A 8 0.58 -8.22 -15.37
CA PHE A 8 -0.65 -8.08 -14.57
C PHE A 8 -1.60 -9.29 -14.63
N SER A 9 -1.14 -10.44 -15.13
CA SER A 9 -1.99 -11.62 -15.31
C SER A 9 -2.60 -12.14 -14.00
N ARG A 10 -1.92 -11.93 -12.86
CA ARG A 10 -2.41 -12.22 -11.52
C ARG A 10 -1.91 -11.16 -10.55
N LYS A 11 -2.81 -10.32 -10.02
CA LYS A 11 -2.47 -9.42 -8.91
C LYS A 11 -1.95 -10.26 -7.74
N PRO A 12 -0.79 -9.93 -7.14
CA PRO A 12 -0.39 -10.57 -5.89
C PRO A 12 -1.49 -10.38 -4.85
N ARG A 13 -1.81 -11.45 -4.11
CA ARG A 13 -2.79 -11.39 -3.02
C ARG A 13 -2.12 -10.79 -1.79
N TRP A 14 -2.74 -9.78 -1.20
CA TRP A 14 -2.38 -9.29 0.11
C TRP A 14 -2.87 -10.29 1.16
N ASN A 15 -1.97 -10.73 2.05
CA ASN A 15 -2.29 -11.66 3.13
C ASN A 15 -2.36 -10.96 4.51
N GLY A 16 -2.15 -9.64 4.57
CA GLY A 16 -2.27 -8.86 5.79
C GLY A 16 -3.69 -8.35 6.03
N THR A 17 -3.89 -7.65 7.14
CA THR A 17 -5.17 -6.99 7.45
C THR A 17 -5.32 -5.68 6.68
N PRO A 18 -6.55 -5.14 6.54
CA PRO A 18 -6.76 -3.79 5.99
C PRO A 18 -5.99 -2.70 6.76
N GLU A 19 -5.87 -2.81 8.08
CA GLU A 19 -5.15 -1.89 8.94
C GLU A 19 -3.64 -1.90 8.64
N THR A 20 -3.08 -3.09 8.41
CA THR A 20 -1.67 -3.24 8.02
C THR A 20 -1.44 -2.72 6.59
N TYR A 21 -2.44 -2.86 5.71
CA TYR A 21 -2.42 -2.28 4.37
C TYR A 21 -2.42 -0.75 4.42
N LEU A 22 -3.29 -0.14 5.22
CA LEU A 22 -3.32 1.30 5.46
C LEU A 22 -1.96 1.82 5.95
N ALA A 23 -1.40 1.16 6.96
CA ALA A 23 -0.10 1.52 7.51
C ALA A 23 1.03 1.42 6.47
N MET A 24 1.00 0.43 5.58
CA MET A 24 1.94 0.33 4.45
C MET A 24 1.80 1.52 3.49
N ILE A 25 0.58 1.92 3.14
CA ILE A 25 0.34 3.06 2.23
C ILE A 25 0.84 4.36 2.87
N MET A 26 0.58 4.57 4.16
CA MET A 26 1.08 5.73 4.89
C MET A 26 2.61 5.76 4.92
N GLU A 27 3.27 4.63 5.16
CA GLU A 27 4.74 4.54 5.14
C GLU A 27 5.32 4.78 3.75
N LEU A 28 4.70 4.27 2.70
CA LEU A 28 5.14 4.54 1.32
C LEU A 28 5.01 6.02 0.96
N GLN A 29 4.01 6.72 1.51
CA GLN A 29 3.89 8.15 1.36
C GLN A 29 5.03 8.87 2.09
N THR A 30 5.29 8.52 3.37
CA THR A 30 6.34 9.18 4.17
C THR A 30 7.74 8.97 3.59
N MET A 31 7.97 7.87 2.87
CA MET A 31 9.22 7.63 2.16
C MET A 31 9.43 8.53 0.93
N ASN A 32 8.36 9.06 0.34
CA ASN A 32 8.40 9.89 -0.87
C ASN A 32 8.22 11.39 -0.57
N ASN A 33 7.48 11.73 0.48
CA ASN A 33 7.18 13.11 0.89
C ASN A 33 7.16 13.20 2.43
N ASP A 34 7.85 14.17 3.01
CA ASP A 34 7.85 14.40 4.47
C ASP A 34 6.50 14.96 4.99
N VAL A 35 5.61 15.41 4.10
CA VAL A 35 4.34 16.03 4.47
C VAL A 35 3.19 15.04 4.27
N TYR A 36 2.50 14.69 5.36
CA TYR A 36 1.30 13.86 5.31
C TYR A 36 0.14 14.59 4.62
N SER A 37 -0.31 14.05 3.48
CA SER A 37 -1.50 14.53 2.77
C SER A 37 -2.53 13.41 2.66
N VAL A 38 -3.70 13.59 3.29
CA VAL A 38 -4.82 12.63 3.26
C VAL A 38 -5.23 12.31 1.83
N GLY A 39 -5.26 13.32 0.94
CA GLY A 39 -5.59 13.14 -0.47
C GLY A 39 -4.57 12.27 -1.22
N GLU A 40 -3.28 12.43 -0.92
CA GLU A 40 -2.22 11.60 -1.54
C GLU A 40 -2.30 10.15 -1.03
N VAL A 41 -2.54 9.96 0.26
CA VAL A 41 -2.73 8.62 0.85
C VAL A 41 -3.93 7.91 0.22
N LEU A 42 -5.04 8.62 0.03
CA LEU A 42 -6.24 8.09 -0.62
C LEU A 42 -5.95 7.66 -2.06
N GLN A 43 -5.33 8.54 -2.85
CA GLN A 43 -4.95 8.24 -4.23
C GLN A 43 -3.98 7.05 -4.33
N LEU A 44 -2.96 7.02 -3.46
CA LEU A 44 -1.99 5.93 -3.45
C LEU A 44 -2.64 4.60 -3.08
N GLY A 45 -3.53 4.59 -2.08
CA GLY A 45 -4.32 3.41 -1.70
C GLY A 45 -5.14 2.88 -2.88
N GLU A 46 -5.91 3.74 -3.55
CA GLU A 46 -6.72 3.33 -4.72
C GLU A 46 -5.88 2.78 -5.87
N ILE A 47 -4.70 3.39 -6.13
CA ILE A 47 -3.75 2.88 -7.13
C ILE A 47 -3.25 1.51 -6.72
N MET A 48 -2.87 1.34 -5.45
CA MET A 48 -2.33 0.07 -4.95
C MET A 48 -3.37 -1.05 -4.96
N GLN A 49 -4.66 -0.77 -4.78
CA GLN A 49 -5.74 -1.76 -4.96
C GLN A 49 -5.90 -2.24 -6.43
N LYS A 50 -5.42 -1.45 -7.40
CA LYS A 50 -5.36 -1.88 -8.81
C LYS A 50 -4.19 -2.82 -9.07
N VAL A 51 -3.13 -2.74 -8.27
CA VAL A 51 -1.90 -3.55 -8.41
C VAL A 51 -1.94 -4.81 -7.55
N ILE A 52 -2.50 -4.72 -6.35
CA ILE A 52 -2.56 -5.79 -5.35
C ILE A 52 -4.02 -6.17 -5.11
N ASN A 53 -4.29 -7.47 -4.94
CA ASN A 53 -5.61 -7.93 -4.52
C ASN A 53 -5.69 -7.90 -2.99
N VAL A 54 -6.31 -6.86 -2.43
CA VAL A 54 -6.51 -6.68 -0.98
C VAL A 54 -7.99 -6.80 -0.63
N GLU A 55 -8.26 -7.53 0.44
CA GLU A 55 -9.59 -7.59 1.04
C GLU A 55 -9.69 -6.50 2.09
N LEU A 56 -10.63 -5.58 1.93
CA LEU A 56 -10.83 -4.46 2.85
C LEU A 56 -11.89 -4.73 3.91
N SER A 57 -12.51 -5.92 3.95
CA SER A 57 -13.50 -6.26 4.96
C SER A 57 -12.92 -6.08 6.37
N PRO A 58 -13.61 -5.40 7.31
CA PRO A 58 -15.03 -5.02 7.28
C PRO A 58 -15.34 -3.63 6.67
N TYR A 59 -14.36 -2.93 6.11
CA TYR A 59 -14.52 -1.60 5.51
C TYR A 59 -15.14 -1.70 4.12
N GLN A 60 -15.93 -0.69 3.74
CA GLN A 60 -16.57 -0.65 2.41
C GLN A 60 -15.55 -0.38 1.30
N ASP A 61 -14.66 0.58 1.53
CA ASP A 61 -13.63 1.00 0.59
C ASP A 61 -12.40 1.55 1.35
N PHE A 62 -11.39 2.00 0.60
CA PHE A 62 -10.17 2.54 1.19
C PHE A 62 -10.41 3.88 1.90
N SER A 63 -11.43 4.65 1.52
CA SER A 63 -11.78 5.90 2.20
C SER A 63 -12.39 5.61 3.58
N ASP A 64 -13.29 4.63 3.66
CA ASP A 64 -13.88 4.14 4.92
C ASP A 64 -12.80 3.55 5.84
N LEU A 65 -11.84 2.81 5.28
CA LEU A 65 -10.65 2.35 5.99
C LEU A 65 -9.84 3.52 6.54
N LEU A 66 -9.47 4.50 5.71
CA LEU A 66 -8.66 5.65 6.11
C LEU A 66 -9.35 6.50 7.19
N ALA A 67 -10.68 6.60 7.15
CA ALA A 67 -11.45 7.42 8.08
C ALA A 67 -11.67 6.75 9.45
N ARG A 68 -11.75 5.42 9.50
CA ARG A 68 -12.21 4.69 10.70
C ARG A 68 -11.18 3.75 11.31
N ALA A 69 -10.23 3.28 10.52
CA ALA A 69 -9.25 2.32 10.98
C ALA A 69 -8.13 2.99 11.78
N VAL A 70 -7.57 2.23 12.70
CA VAL A 70 -6.28 2.57 13.32
C VAL A 70 -5.20 1.84 12.53
N PRO A 71 -4.24 2.54 11.89
CA PRO A 71 -3.20 1.88 11.11
C PRO A 71 -2.35 0.95 12.00
N ASP A 72 -2.13 -0.28 11.54
CA ASP A 72 -1.29 -1.26 12.23
C ASP A 72 0.13 -1.30 11.64
N PHE A 73 1.07 -0.66 12.33
CA PHE A 73 2.48 -0.60 11.91
C PHE A 73 3.30 -1.83 12.32
N THR A 74 2.73 -2.83 12.99
CA THR A 74 3.46 -3.97 13.55
C THR A 74 4.26 -4.73 12.49
N GLN A 75 3.70 -4.88 11.28
CA GLN A 75 4.38 -5.54 10.15
C GLN A 75 5.07 -4.55 9.19
N VAL A 76 4.71 -3.27 9.26
CA VAL A 76 5.22 -2.24 8.33
C VAL A 76 6.70 -1.97 8.55
N LYS A 77 7.20 -2.05 9.78
CA LYS A 77 8.63 -1.89 10.06
C LYS A 77 9.49 -2.93 9.32
N SER A 78 9.06 -4.20 9.33
CA SER A 78 9.68 -5.29 8.58
C SER A 78 9.62 -5.02 7.07
N MET A 79 8.47 -4.55 6.57
CA MET A 79 8.30 -4.20 5.16
C MET A 79 9.20 -3.04 4.74
N ARG A 80 9.31 -2.00 5.57
CA ARG A 80 10.20 -0.85 5.35
C ARG A 80 11.65 -1.29 5.24
N GLU A 81 12.12 -2.14 6.15
CA GLU A 81 13.48 -2.69 6.09
C GLU A 81 13.73 -3.49 4.81
N GLN A 82 12.72 -4.22 4.32
CA GLN A 82 12.82 -4.93 3.03
C GLN A 82 12.80 -3.97 1.83
N LEU A 83 11.95 -2.95 1.86
CA LEU A 83 11.84 -1.93 0.81
C LEU A 83 13.13 -1.12 0.68
N GLU A 84 13.69 -0.65 1.80
CA GLU A 84 14.98 0.06 1.85
C GLU A 84 16.13 -0.80 1.33
N LYS A 85 16.17 -2.09 1.70
CA LYS A 85 17.15 -3.06 1.16
C LYS A 85 17.08 -3.19 -0.37
N HIS A 86 15.89 -3.10 -0.96
CA HIS A 86 15.72 -3.17 -2.42
C HIS A 86 15.94 -1.82 -3.10
N ARG A 87 15.60 -0.70 -2.44
CA ARG A 87 15.85 0.66 -2.92
C ARG A 87 17.35 0.94 -3.08
N GLY A 88 18.16 0.49 -2.13
CA GLY A 88 19.63 0.61 -2.19
C GLY A 88 20.32 -0.27 -3.24
N ARG A 89 19.60 -1.17 -3.93
CA ARG A 89 20.14 -2.02 -5.01
C ARG A 89 19.90 -1.46 -6.42
N LEU A 90 19.19 -0.34 -6.54
CA LEU A 90 18.88 0.33 -7.82
C LEU A 90 19.70 1.61 -8.04
N ILE A 91 20.72 1.85 -7.21
CA ILE A 91 21.71 2.94 -7.34
C ILE A 91 23.08 2.33 -7.60
#